data_AF-A0A645J4A7-F1
#
_entry.id   AF-A0A645J4A7-F1
#
_cell.length_a   1.000
_cell.length_b   1.000
_cell.length_c   1.000
_cell.angle_alpha   90.00
_cell.angle_beta   90.00
_cell.angle_gamma   90.00
#
_symmetry.space_group_name_H-M   'P 1'
#
loop_
_entity.id
_entity.type
_entity.pdbx_description
1 polymer ?
#
loop_
_entity_poly.entity_id
_entity_poly.type
_entity_poly.pdbx_seq_one_letter_code
_entity_poly.pdbx_strand_id
1 'polypeptide(L)'
;MEDYYAYTDRYHQECSGVKEGFAAWDFVSFAPDAIVINLGTNDSFRVRASGHDRKEEQHFEDRYVAFLHQLRRLNGPAPVLACTLGSMDYYLYDNVLRAVQRYQQETGDERVFCLKFGGMFLPTEGTGALGHPSVKSQQRMGRELAAALAPWLTK
;
A
#
# COMPACT_ATOMS: atom_id res chain seq x y z
N MET A 1 -6.96 6.92 -3.40
CA MET A 1 -6.63 6.10 -2.21
C MET A 1 -7.19 6.75 -0.96
N GLU A 2 -6.87 8.02 -0.74
CA GLU A 2 -7.33 8.76 0.45
C GLU A 2 -8.84 8.94 0.57
N ASP A 3 -9.55 8.92 -0.55
CA ASP A 3 -10.99 9.22 -0.60
C ASP A 3 -11.89 8.11 -0.04
N TYR A 4 -11.33 6.90 0.14
CA TYR A 4 -12.10 5.71 0.53
C TYR A 4 -11.70 5.17 1.90
N TYR A 5 -10.44 5.32 2.32
CA TYR A 5 -9.92 4.65 3.51
C TYR A 5 -10.63 5.03 4.82
N ALA A 6 -11.21 6.23 4.90
CA ALA A 6 -11.92 6.70 6.09
C ALA A 6 -13.34 6.11 6.25
N TYR A 7 -13.81 5.32 5.29
CA TYR A 7 -15.21 4.88 5.20
C TYR A 7 -15.31 3.35 5.23
N THR A 8 -16.46 2.86 5.69
CA THR A 8 -16.73 1.42 5.82
C THR A 8 -16.82 0.75 4.44
N ASP A 9 -17.64 1.29 3.54
CA ASP A 9 -17.71 0.85 2.14
C ASP A 9 -18.32 1.96 1.27
N ARG A 10 -17.54 3.03 1.06
CA ARG A 10 -18.00 4.19 0.30
C ARG A 10 -18.38 3.81 -1.14
N TYR A 11 -17.63 2.92 -1.78
CA TYR A 11 -17.91 2.52 -3.17
C TYR A 11 -19.28 1.85 -3.29
N HIS A 12 -19.60 0.91 -2.38
CA HIS A 12 -20.92 0.28 -2.37
C HIS A 12 -22.05 1.29 -2.12
N GLN A 13 -21.84 2.25 -1.21
CA GLN A 13 -22.81 3.31 -0.96
C GLN A 13 -23.04 4.18 -2.20
N GLU A 14 -21.98 4.57 -2.91
CA GLU A 14 -22.06 5.31 -4.17
C GLU A 14 -22.82 4.53 -5.24
N CYS A 15 -22.51 3.24 -5.42
CA CYS A 15 -23.25 2.36 -6.34
C CYS A 15 -24.73 2.21 -5.97
N SER A 16 -25.07 2.38 -4.69
CA SER A 16 -26.45 2.35 -4.17
C SER A 16 -27.15 3.71 -4.27
N GLY A 17 -26.52 4.73 -4.87
CA GLY A 17 -27.10 6.05 -5.11
C GLY A 17 -26.91 7.04 -3.96
N VAL A 18 -26.16 6.69 -2.91
CA VAL A 18 -25.77 7.62 -1.85
C VAL A 18 -24.78 8.65 -2.43
N LYS A 19 -25.03 9.93 -2.19
CA LYS A 19 -24.19 11.03 -2.70
C LYS A 19 -23.41 11.78 -1.62
N GLU A 20 -23.88 11.69 -0.37
CA GLU A 20 -23.31 12.35 0.80
C GLU A 20 -23.65 11.55 2.05
N GLY A 21 -22.98 11.86 3.18
CA GLY A 21 -23.22 11.15 4.44
C GLY A 21 -22.73 9.69 4.44
N PHE A 22 -21.63 9.42 3.75
CA PHE A 22 -21.01 8.08 3.74
C PHE A 22 -20.67 7.61 5.15
N ALA A 23 -20.84 6.31 5.39
CA ALA A 23 -20.62 5.73 6.71
C ALA A 23 -19.12 5.67 7.00
N ALA A 24 -18.66 6.43 8.00
CA ALA A 24 -17.27 6.40 8.46
C ALA A 24 -16.92 5.01 9.02
N TRP A 25 -15.66 4.60 8.84
CA TRP A 25 -15.13 3.41 9.51
C TRP A 25 -14.83 3.72 10.97
N ASP A 26 -15.25 2.84 11.89
CA ASP A 26 -14.88 2.95 13.30
C ASP A 26 -13.49 2.34 13.54
N PHE A 27 -12.47 3.19 13.51
CA PHE A 27 -11.08 2.79 13.76
C PHE A 27 -10.82 2.28 15.19
N VAL A 28 -11.71 2.55 16.15
CA VAL A 28 -11.57 2.02 17.51
C VAL A 28 -11.99 0.55 17.58
N SER A 29 -12.89 0.12 16.70
CA SER A 29 -13.37 -1.27 16.65
C SER A 29 -12.26 -2.27 16.27
N PHE A 30 -11.20 -1.81 15.61
CA PHE A 30 -10.05 -2.63 15.24
C PHE A 30 -8.76 -1.81 15.20
N ALA A 31 -7.88 -2.02 16.18
CA ALA A 31 -6.57 -1.41 16.26
C ALA A 31 -5.48 -2.40 15.80
N PRO A 32 -4.95 -2.29 14.58
CA PRO A 32 -3.95 -3.23 14.07
C PRO A 32 -2.57 -3.00 14.68
N ASP A 33 -1.77 -4.06 14.80
CA ASP A 33 -0.34 -3.96 15.10
C ASP A 33 0.50 -3.57 13.87
N ALA A 34 0.00 -3.86 12.67
CA ALA A 34 0.64 -3.54 11.40
C ALA A 34 -0.39 -3.18 10.33
N ILE A 35 -0.05 -2.22 9.47
CA ILE A 35 -0.81 -1.86 8.26
C ILE A 35 0.11 -2.10 7.07
N VAL A 36 -0.28 -3.03 6.19
CA VAL A 36 0.51 -3.42 5.03
C VAL A 36 -0.08 -2.75 3.79
N ILE A 37 0.67 -1.87 3.16
CA ILE A 37 0.27 -1.14 1.96
C ILE A 37 0.95 -1.81 0.77
N ASN A 38 0.20 -2.50 -0.09
CA ASN A 38 0.73 -3.08 -1.33
C ASN A 38 0.07 -2.43 -2.55
N LEU A 39 0.45 -1.18 -2.84
CA LEU A 39 -0.16 -0.32 -3.85
C LEU A 39 0.92 0.33 -4.71
N GLY A 40 0.61 0.58 -5.99
CA GLY A 40 1.53 1.18 -6.96
C GLY A 40 1.61 0.43 -8.30
N THR A 41 1.28 -0.87 -8.34
CA THR A 41 1.33 -1.64 -9.60
C THR A 41 0.37 -1.08 -10.67
N ASN A 42 -0.83 -0.66 -10.28
CA ASN A 42 -1.80 -0.09 -11.22
C ASN A 42 -1.45 1.37 -11.58
N ASP A 43 -0.88 2.12 -10.65
CA ASP A 43 -0.44 3.49 -10.86
C ASP A 43 0.69 3.55 -11.91
N SER A 44 1.55 2.53 -11.97
CA SER A 44 2.60 2.47 -13.01
C SER A 44 2.02 2.36 -14.42
N PHE A 45 0.82 1.79 -14.59
CA PHE A 45 0.14 1.80 -15.88
C PHE A 45 -0.26 3.22 -16.30
N ARG A 46 -0.72 4.06 -15.37
CA ARG A 46 -1.03 5.47 -15.64
C ARG A 46 0.22 6.23 -16.09
N VAL A 47 1.36 6.00 -15.44
CA VAL A 47 2.64 6.63 -15.85
C VAL A 47 3.06 6.17 -17.25
N ARG A 48 2.91 4.88 -17.57
CA ARG A 48 3.21 4.38 -18.93
C ARG A 48 2.27 4.98 -19.97
N ALA A 49 0.98 5.06 -19.66
CA ALA A 49 -0.02 5.62 -20.56
C ALA A 49 0.17 7.12 -20.83
N SER A 50 0.80 7.87 -19.91
CA SER A 50 1.19 9.27 -20.14
C SER A 50 2.47 9.44 -20.95
N GLY A 51 3.10 8.35 -21.40
CA GLY A 51 4.39 8.41 -22.09
C GLY A 51 5.56 8.65 -21.13
N HIS A 52 5.47 8.15 -19.89
CA HIS A 52 6.45 8.36 -18.83
C HIS A 52 6.61 9.83 -18.41
N ASP A 53 5.49 10.56 -18.32
CA ASP A 53 5.51 11.91 -17.76
C ASP A 53 5.90 11.85 -16.27
N ARG A 54 7.03 12.47 -15.93
CA ARG A 54 7.54 12.58 -14.56
C ARG A 54 6.55 13.26 -13.61
N LYS A 55 5.61 14.06 -14.12
CA LYS A 55 4.54 14.65 -13.29
C LYS A 55 3.61 13.59 -12.70
N GLU A 56 3.36 12.50 -13.40
CA GLU A 56 2.52 11.40 -12.90
C GLU A 56 3.27 10.60 -11.81
N GLU A 57 4.58 10.43 -11.96
CA GLU A 57 5.44 9.84 -10.94
C GLU A 57 5.49 10.70 -9.66
N GLN A 58 5.63 12.02 -9.81
CA GLN A 58 5.59 12.96 -8.70
C GLN A 58 4.21 12.98 -8.04
N HIS A 59 3.14 12.98 -8.85
CA HIS A 59 1.79 12.92 -8.34
C HIS A 59 1.58 11.67 -7.49
N PHE A 60 1.99 10.49 -7.96
CA PHE A 60 1.94 9.27 -7.17
C PHE A 60 2.68 9.42 -5.83
N GLU A 61 3.91 9.95 -5.85
CA GLU A 61 4.72 10.15 -4.65
C GLU A 61 4.01 11.07 -3.64
N ASP A 62 3.48 12.22 -4.09
CA ASP A 62 2.77 13.18 -3.24
C ASP A 62 1.50 12.57 -2.61
N ARG A 63 0.72 11.81 -3.39
CA ARG A 63 -0.48 11.11 -2.89
C ARG A 63 -0.11 9.98 -1.93
N TYR A 64 1.02 9.30 -2.14
CA TYR A 64 1.48 8.26 -1.22
C TYR A 64 1.88 8.88 0.14
N VAL A 65 2.60 10.00 0.14
CA VAL A 65 2.94 10.75 1.38
C VAL A 65 1.67 11.17 2.12
N ALA A 66 0.73 11.79 1.42
CA ALA A 66 -0.55 12.22 2.01
C ALA A 66 -1.36 11.04 2.57
N PHE A 67 -1.29 9.88 1.92
CA PHE A 67 -1.89 8.66 2.44
C PHE A 67 -1.24 8.16 3.74
N LEU A 68 0.10 8.18 3.86
CA LEU A 68 0.78 7.82 5.10
C LEU A 68 0.37 8.73 6.27
N HIS A 69 0.27 10.04 6.03
CA HIS A 69 -0.28 11.00 7.00
C HIS A 69 -1.71 10.66 7.41
N GLN A 70 -2.56 10.25 6.46
CA GLN A 70 -3.94 9.83 6.77
C GLN A 70 -3.97 8.52 7.59
N LEU A 71 -3.15 7.52 7.24
CA LEU A 71 -3.05 6.27 8.00
C LEU A 71 -2.69 6.56 9.46
N ARG A 72 -1.72 7.44 9.70
CA ARG A 72 -1.37 7.83 11.08
C ARG A 72 -2.45 8.61 11.80
N ARG A 73 -3.09 9.56 11.14
CA ARG A 73 -4.18 10.33 11.74
C ARG A 73 -5.34 9.43 12.18
N LEU A 74 -5.65 8.38 11.42
CA LEU A 74 -6.81 7.53 11.67
C LEU A 74 -6.52 6.32 12.58
N ASN A 75 -5.30 5.77 12.54
CA ASN A 75 -4.94 4.56 13.30
C ASN A 75 -4.02 4.84 14.50
N GLY A 76 -3.54 6.08 14.66
CA GLY A 76 -2.59 6.45 15.69
C GLY A 76 -1.16 5.94 15.44
N PRO A 77 -0.26 6.11 16.43
CA PRO A 77 1.17 5.83 16.28
C PRO A 77 1.54 4.35 16.47
N ALA A 78 0.64 3.53 17.02
CA ALA A 78 0.93 2.16 17.42
C ALA A 78 1.30 1.22 16.24
N PRO A 79 0.50 1.12 15.15
CA PRO A 79 0.79 0.16 14.09
C PRO A 79 2.14 0.44 13.41
N VAL A 80 2.84 -0.58 12.95
CA VAL A 80 3.90 -0.40 11.96
C VAL A 80 3.30 -0.23 10.56
N LEU A 81 3.76 0.76 9.79
CA LEU A 81 3.39 0.88 8.37
C LEU A 81 4.41 0.11 7.52
N ALA A 82 3.97 -0.95 6.85
CA ALA A 82 4.79 -1.69 5.89
C ALA A 82 4.43 -1.24 4.47
N CYS A 83 5.27 -0.37 3.89
CA CYS A 83 5.12 0.13 2.54
C CYS A 83 5.73 -0.88 1.56
N THR A 84 4.89 -1.70 0.97
CA THR A 84 5.30 -2.84 0.15
C THR A 84 4.99 -2.61 -1.33
N LEU A 85 5.75 -3.25 -2.22
CA LEU A 85 5.41 -3.31 -3.65
C LEU A 85 5.86 -4.64 -4.25
N GLY A 86 4.97 -5.21 -5.07
CA GLY A 86 5.20 -6.41 -5.85
C GLY A 86 4.05 -7.42 -5.73
N SER A 87 4.16 -8.60 -6.35
CA SER A 87 5.30 -9.15 -7.09
C SER A 87 5.24 -8.92 -8.62
N MET A 88 4.23 -8.18 -9.11
CA MET A 88 3.93 -8.09 -10.54
C MET A 88 4.72 -7.00 -11.27
N ASP A 89 5.02 -5.89 -10.60
CA ASP A 89 5.70 -4.74 -11.18
C ASP A 89 6.45 -3.96 -10.10
N TYR A 90 7.54 -3.28 -10.47
CA TYR A 90 8.42 -2.54 -9.57
C TYR A 90 8.68 -1.10 -9.98
N TYR A 91 8.05 -0.63 -11.04
CA TYR A 91 8.37 0.66 -11.66
C TYR A 91 8.36 1.81 -10.66
N LEU A 92 7.37 1.84 -9.77
CA LEU A 92 7.22 2.89 -8.75
C LEU A 92 7.89 2.58 -7.40
N TYR A 93 8.71 1.53 -7.30
CA TYR A 93 9.31 1.18 -6.00
C TYR A 93 10.20 2.31 -5.45
N ASP A 94 10.99 2.94 -6.31
CA ASP A 94 11.85 4.05 -5.90
C ASP A 94 11.03 5.29 -5.49
N ASN A 95 9.85 5.49 -6.08
CA ASN A 95 8.91 6.53 -5.64
C ASN A 95 8.34 6.22 -4.26
N VAL A 96 8.01 4.95 -3.97
CA VAL A 96 7.59 4.54 -2.62
C VAL A 96 8.71 4.78 -1.60
N LEU A 97 9.96 4.46 -1.93
CA LEU A 97 11.11 4.75 -1.07
C LEU A 97 11.25 6.25 -0.78
N ARG A 98 11.16 7.11 -1.80
CA ARG A 98 11.23 8.57 -1.63
C ARG A 98 10.05 9.13 -0.84
N ALA A 99 8.83 8.65 -1.11
CA ALA A 99 7.64 9.04 -0.35
C ALA A 99 7.80 8.71 1.15
N VAL A 100 8.24 7.50 1.47
CA VAL A 100 8.48 7.09 2.86
C VAL A 100 9.58 7.92 3.49
N GLN A 101 10.72 8.11 2.79
CA GLN A 101 11.81 8.94 3.30
C GLN A 101 11.35 10.37 3.60
N ARG A 102 10.61 10.99 2.68
CA ARG A 102 10.04 12.33 2.86
C ARG A 102 9.10 12.36 4.06
N TYR A 103 8.17 11.43 4.15
CA TYR A 103 7.24 11.31 5.27
C TYR A 103 7.97 11.17 6.62
N GLN A 104 9.03 10.36 6.69
CA GLN A 104 9.85 10.21 7.88
C GLN A 104 10.58 11.50 8.25
N GLN A 105 11.13 12.22 7.26
CA GLN A 105 11.79 13.52 7.49
C GLN A 105 10.81 14.59 7.98
N GLU A 106 9.56 14.58 7.48
CA GLU A 106 8.52 15.54 7.86
C GLU A 106 7.98 15.29 9.29
N THR A 107 7.94 14.03 9.73
CA THR A 107 7.19 13.63 10.94
C THR A 107 8.05 13.08 12.07
N GLY A 108 9.25 12.57 11.77
CA GLY A 108 10.04 11.76 12.69
C GLY A 108 9.46 10.38 12.99
N ASP A 109 8.46 9.91 12.24
CA ASP A 109 7.87 8.58 12.44
C ASP A 109 8.84 7.48 12.02
N GLU A 110 9.39 6.78 13.01
CA GLU A 110 10.31 5.65 12.78
C GLU A 110 9.58 4.31 12.59
N ARG A 111 8.26 4.24 12.82
CA ARG A 111 7.46 3.00 12.72
C ARG A 111 6.93 2.77 11.31
N VAL A 112 7.76 3.02 10.31
CA VAL A 112 7.46 2.79 8.88
C VAL A 112 8.69 2.19 8.19
N PHE A 113 8.48 1.20 7.34
CA PHE A 113 9.55 0.60 6.53
C PHE A 113 9.06 0.22 5.15
N CYS A 114 10.02 0.01 4.24
CA CYS A 114 9.74 -0.45 2.88
C CYS A 114 10.12 -1.91 2.68
N LEU A 115 9.31 -2.65 1.91
CA LEU A 115 9.60 -4.02 1.50
C LEU A 115 9.31 -4.22 0.01
N LYS A 116 10.33 -4.59 -0.77
CA LYS A 116 10.15 -5.08 -2.13
C LYS A 116 9.90 -6.58 -2.08
N PHE A 117 8.72 -7.03 -2.49
CA PHE A 117 8.46 -8.47 -2.64
C PHE A 117 9.31 -9.05 -3.77
N GLY A 118 9.68 -10.32 -3.66
CA GLY A 118 10.31 -11.06 -4.75
C GLY A 118 9.36 -11.25 -5.94
N GLY A 119 9.90 -11.21 -7.16
CA GLY A 119 9.12 -11.30 -8.41
C GLY A 119 8.39 -12.62 -8.56
N MET A 120 7.39 -12.67 -9.43
CA MET A 120 6.75 -13.94 -9.75
C MET A 120 7.76 -14.87 -10.43
N PHE A 121 8.03 -16.04 -9.84
CA PHE A 121 8.93 -17.03 -10.43
C PHE A 121 8.12 -17.99 -11.32
N LEU A 122 7.81 -17.56 -12.55
CA LEU A 122 6.94 -18.32 -13.46
C LEU A 122 7.34 -19.80 -13.65
N PRO A 123 8.63 -20.18 -13.76
CA PRO A 123 8.99 -21.59 -13.98
C PRO A 123 8.63 -22.54 -12.82
N THR A 124 8.61 -22.04 -11.57
CA THR A 124 8.43 -22.88 -10.37
C THR A 124 7.13 -22.60 -9.63
N GLU A 125 6.67 -21.35 -9.67
CA GLU A 125 5.46 -20.87 -9.01
C GLU A 125 4.27 -20.76 -9.97
N GLY A 126 4.51 -20.60 -11.27
CA GLY A 126 3.47 -20.37 -12.27
C GLY A 126 2.77 -19.02 -12.10
N THR A 127 1.57 -18.91 -12.66
CA THR A 127 0.70 -17.73 -12.57
C THR A 127 -0.72 -18.13 -12.19
N GLY A 128 -1.45 -17.21 -11.54
CA GLY A 128 -2.88 -17.28 -11.34
C GLY A 128 -3.66 -16.72 -12.53
N ALA A 129 -4.94 -16.41 -12.31
CA ALA A 129 -5.80 -15.86 -13.35
C ALA A 129 -5.29 -14.49 -13.86
N LEU A 130 -5.45 -14.24 -15.16
CA LEU A 130 -5.07 -12.97 -15.80
C LEU A 130 -3.63 -12.50 -15.48
N GLY A 131 -2.67 -13.43 -15.38
CA GLY A 131 -1.27 -13.09 -15.12
C GLY A 131 -0.96 -12.69 -13.67
N HIS A 132 -1.89 -12.87 -12.73
CA HIS A 132 -1.68 -12.52 -11.33
C HIS A 132 -0.79 -13.54 -10.59
N PRO A 133 -0.30 -13.22 -9.37
CA PRO A 133 0.48 -14.16 -8.57
C PRO A 133 -0.30 -15.45 -8.30
N SER A 134 0.38 -16.59 -8.46
CA SER A 134 -0.20 -17.89 -8.11
C SER A 134 -0.30 -18.05 -6.59
N VAL A 135 -1.01 -19.08 -6.13
CA VAL A 135 -1.02 -19.45 -4.70
C VAL A 135 0.39 -19.65 -4.15
N LYS A 136 1.31 -20.23 -4.94
CA LYS A 136 2.71 -20.42 -4.52
C LYS A 136 3.43 -19.09 -4.32
N SER A 137 3.25 -18.14 -5.25
CA SER A 137 3.81 -16.79 -5.12
C SER A 137 3.23 -16.06 -3.91
N GLN A 138 1.91 -16.14 -3.69
CA GLN A 138 1.24 -15.56 -2.51
C GLN A 138 1.79 -16.14 -1.20
N GLN A 139 1.98 -17.46 -1.13
CA GLN A 139 2.57 -18.11 0.05
C GLN A 139 4.01 -17.65 0.32
N ARG A 140 4.82 -17.46 -0.72
CA ARG A 140 6.18 -16.92 -0.58
C ARG A 140 6.14 -15.47 -0.09
N MET A 141 5.33 -14.61 -0.71
CA MET A 141 5.15 -13.22 -0.27
C MET A 141 4.69 -13.15 1.19
N GLY A 142 3.80 -14.03 1.63
CA GLY A 142 3.41 -14.16 3.03
C GLY A 142 4.58 -14.46 3.97
N ARG A 143 5.51 -15.35 3.56
CA ARG A 143 6.74 -15.64 4.33
C ARG A 143 7.70 -14.46 4.35
N GLU A 144 7.88 -13.78 3.23
CA GLU A 144 8.72 -12.56 3.13
C GLU A 144 8.18 -11.45 4.05
N LEU A 145 6.86 -11.21 4.01
CA LEU A 145 6.19 -10.23 4.85
C LEU A 145 6.30 -10.59 6.33
N ALA A 146 6.05 -11.85 6.71
CA ALA A 146 6.16 -12.30 8.09
C ALA A 146 7.58 -12.12 8.63
N ALA A 147 8.61 -12.46 7.85
CA ALA A 147 10.00 -12.24 8.22
C ALA A 147 10.34 -10.75 8.38
N ALA A 148 9.83 -9.90 7.49
CA ALA A 148 10.06 -8.45 7.54
C ALA A 148 9.34 -7.77 8.71
N LEU A 149 8.15 -8.26 9.10
CA LEU A 149 7.38 -7.73 10.22
C LEU A 149 7.89 -8.20 11.58
N ALA A 150 8.56 -9.36 11.66
CA ALA A 150 8.97 -9.95 12.93
C ALA A 150 9.71 -8.97 13.87
N PRO A 151 10.72 -8.19 13.43
CA PRO A 151 11.42 -7.25 14.31
C PRO A 151 10.54 -6.13 14.89
N TRP A 152 9.39 -5.84 14.26
CA TRP A 152 8.49 -4.74 14.63
C TRP A 152 7.38 -5.17 15.58
N LEU A 153 7.02 -6.45 15.54
CA LEU A 153 5.88 -7.04 16.24
C LEU A 153 6.30 -7.90 17.44
N THR A 154 7.60 -8.18 17.58
CA THR A 154 8.10 -8.94 18.72
C THR A 154 8.15 -8.02 19.94
N LYS A 155 7.45 -8.42 21.01
CA LYS A 155 7.50 -7.79 22.33
C LYS A 155 8.79 -8.14 23.07
#